data_AF-A0A7D4C9F9-F1
#
_entry.id   AF-A0A7D4C9F9-F1
#
_cell.length_a   1.000
_cell.length_b   1.000
_cell.length_c   1.000
_cell.angle_alpha   90.00
_cell.angle_beta   90.00
_cell.angle_gamma   90.00
#
_symmetry.space_group_name_H-M   'P 1'
#
loop_
_entity.id
_entity.type
_entity.pdbx_description
1 polymer ?
#
loop_
_entity_poly.entity_id
_entity_poly.type
_entity_poly.pdbx_seq_one_letter_code
_entity_poly.pdbx_strand_id
1 'polypeptide(L)'
;MLKRIQEKQLAVYTTRYNPYNKNRTQNIVLSTKAIDYQVIPEGEVFSFNKVVGMRTTQRGYRPAPIIVKGEYTEGVGGGICQTSSTLYNSVDRAGLRILQRVSHSREVTYVPAGKDATVSWGGPDFRFQNQLNGPILVTAQAKNGLLEVKVYGPQEIRYTPRRTPEPPQKEPETENVPEPEERQPLNEEAEEFRKQPLPLPDASFTGEEDDQIESFVPQEGNQE
;
A
#
# COMPACT_ATOMS: atom_id res chain seq x y z
N MET A 1 17.07 -17.06 -7.28
CA MET A 1 16.74 -16.47 -5.96
C MET A 1 15.23 -16.37 -5.75
N LEU A 2 14.47 -15.60 -6.54
CA LEU A 2 13.01 -15.45 -6.38
C LEU A 2 12.21 -16.77 -6.41
N LYS A 3 12.56 -17.71 -7.30
CA LYS A 3 11.90 -19.04 -7.35
C LYS A 3 11.94 -19.80 -6.02
N ARG A 4 12.99 -19.62 -5.21
CA ARG A 4 13.10 -20.28 -3.89
C ARG A 4 12.28 -19.58 -2.81
N ILE A 5 12.02 -18.29 -2.95
CA ILE A 5 11.21 -17.52 -1.97
C ILE A 5 9.71 -17.73 -2.23
N GLN A 6 9.30 -18.07 -3.45
CA GLN A 6 7.89 -18.26 -3.82
C GLN A 6 7.39 -19.70 -3.61
N GLU A 7 8.13 -20.55 -2.90
CA GLU A 7 7.79 -21.98 -2.74
C GLU A 7 6.56 -22.19 -1.84
N LYS A 8 6.39 -21.36 -0.80
CA LYS A 8 5.33 -21.50 0.18
C LYS A 8 4.54 -20.21 0.35
N GLN A 9 3.24 -20.27 0.07
CA GLN A 9 2.32 -19.16 0.35
C GLN A 9 2.00 -19.11 1.85
N LEU A 10 2.30 -17.99 2.50
CA LEU A 10 2.08 -17.76 3.92
C LEU A 10 0.71 -17.12 4.18
N ALA A 11 0.29 -16.22 3.30
CA ALA A 11 -1.00 -15.57 3.36
C ALA A 11 -1.44 -15.02 2.00
N VAL A 12 -2.75 -14.81 1.89
CA VAL A 12 -3.41 -14.08 0.81
C VAL A 12 -4.52 -13.24 1.40
N TYR A 13 -4.72 -12.04 0.88
CA TYR A 13 -5.89 -11.21 1.18
C TYR A 13 -6.34 -10.48 -0.09
N THR A 14 -7.65 -10.47 -0.33
CA THR A 14 -8.23 -9.95 -1.58
C THR A 14 -9.40 -9.03 -1.29
N THR A 15 -9.28 -7.75 -1.61
CA THR A 15 -10.38 -6.77 -1.50
C THR A 15 -11.00 -6.47 -2.87
N ARG A 16 -12.22 -5.95 -2.88
CA ARG A 16 -12.96 -5.57 -4.09
C ARG A 16 -12.97 -4.05 -4.26
N TYR A 17 -12.87 -3.57 -5.49
CA TYR A 17 -13.05 -2.16 -5.85
C TYR A 17 -13.90 -2.04 -7.11
N ASN A 18 -14.62 -0.93 -7.27
CA ASN A 18 -15.39 -0.64 -8.47
C ASN A 18 -14.44 -0.28 -9.64
N PRO A 19 -14.32 -1.13 -10.70
CA PRO A 19 -13.42 -0.87 -11.81
C PRO A 19 -13.91 0.25 -12.75
N TYR A 20 -15.19 0.64 -12.66
CA TYR A 20 -15.77 1.73 -13.46
C TYR A 20 -15.34 3.11 -12.95
N ASN A 21 -14.90 3.23 -11.69
CA ASN A 21 -14.24 4.45 -11.21
C ASN A 21 -12.79 4.48 -11.72
N LYS A 22 -12.60 5.01 -12.93
CA LYS A 22 -11.33 4.97 -13.67
C LYS A 22 -10.18 5.63 -12.91
N ASN A 23 -10.40 6.78 -12.28
CA ASN A 23 -9.34 7.50 -11.56
C ASN A 23 -8.90 6.76 -10.30
N ARG A 24 -9.86 6.31 -9.48
CA ARG A 24 -9.57 5.49 -8.30
C ARG A 24 -8.89 4.17 -8.67
N THR A 25 -9.35 3.53 -9.74
CA THR A 25 -8.76 2.29 -10.28
C THR A 25 -7.32 2.52 -10.72
N GLN A 26 -7.03 3.61 -11.44
CA GLN A 26 -5.65 3.96 -11.83
C GLN A 26 -4.75 4.11 -10.60
N ASN A 27 -5.21 4.81 -9.56
CA ASN A 27 -4.45 5.00 -8.32
C ASN A 27 -4.15 3.68 -7.63
N ILE A 28 -5.15 2.79 -7.50
CA ILE A 28 -4.99 1.45 -6.92
C ILE A 28 -3.99 0.64 -7.73
N VAL A 29 -4.11 0.63 -9.07
CA VAL A 29 -3.18 -0.11 -9.93
C VAL A 29 -1.75 0.39 -9.76
N LEU A 30 -1.54 1.70 -9.68
CA LEU A 30 -0.20 2.29 -9.49
C LEU A 30 0.39 1.94 -8.12
N SER A 31 -0.35 2.10 -7.03
CA SER A 31 0.14 1.71 -5.70
C SER A 31 0.34 0.21 -5.56
N THR A 32 -0.48 -0.60 -6.23
CA THR A 32 -0.35 -2.06 -6.23
C THR A 32 0.92 -2.50 -6.95
N LYS A 33 1.20 -1.93 -8.13
CA LYS A 33 2.44 -2.20 -8.87
C LYS A 33 3.69 -1.82 -8.08
N ALA A 34 3.63 -0.74 -7.30
CA ALA A 34 4.76 -0.31 -6.49
C ALA A 34 5.13 -1.31 -5.37
N ILE A 35 4.15 -2.02 -4.81
CA ILE A 35 4.39 -3.02 -3.75
C ILE A 35 4.55 -4.45 -4.28
N ASP A 36 4.34 -4.66 -5.59
CA ASP A 36 4.47 -5.96 -6.23
C ASP A 36 5.94 -6.38 -6.32
N TYR A 37 6.21 -7.67 -6.14
CA TYR A 37 7.54 -8.26 -6.07
C TYR A 37 8.51 -7.68 -5.03
N GLN A 38 8.01 -7.09 -3.94
CA GLN A 38 8.90 -6.65 -2.87
C GLN A 38 9.46 -7.83 -2.09
N VAL A 39 10.79 -7.96 -2.07
CA VAL A 39 11.50 -8.88 -1.16
C VAL A 39 11.83 -8.15 0.13
N ILE A 40 11.50 -8.76 1.28
CA ILE A 40 11.82 -8.24 2.60
C ILE A 40 12.72 -9.28 3.29
N PRO A 41 14.03 -8.99 3.45
CA PRO A 41 14.95 -9.87 4.16
C PRO A 41 14.52 -10.13 5.61
N GLU A 42 15.11 -11.14 6.24
CA GLU A 42 14.94 -11.39 7.67
C GLU A 42 15.43 -10.18 8.49
N GLY A 43 14.66 -9.78 9.50
CA GLY A 43 14.94 -8.63 10.37
C GLY A 43 14.53 -7.27 9.78
N GLU A 44 14.33 -7.17 8.46
CA GLU A 44 14.11 -5.90 7.77
C GLU A 44 12.68 -5.35 7.93
N VAL A 45 12.58 -4.03 7.75
CA VAL A 45 11.33 -3.28 7.90
C VAL A 45 10.83 -2.79 6.54
N PHE A 46 9.60 -3.15 6.21
CA PHE A 46 8.86 -2.57 5.11
C PHE A 46 8.17 -1.27 5.54
N SER A 47 8.19 -0.25 4.68
CA SER A 47 7.41 0.98 4.81
C SER A 47 6.63 1.22 3.53
N PHE A 48 5.30 1.32 3.65
CA PHE A 48 4.43 1.53 2.51
C PHE A 48 4.72 2.85 1.82
N ASN A 49 4.89 3.93 2.58
CA ASN A 49 5.21 5.24 2.03
C ASN A 49 6.57 5.26 1.33
N LYS A 50 7.61 4.58 1.84
CA LYS A 50 8.90 4.51 1.15
C LYS A 50 8.80 3.80 -0.19
N VAL A 51 8.08 2.68 -0.24
CA VAL A 51 7.94 1.87 -1.45
C VAL A 51 7.04 2.54 -2.49
N VAL A 52 5.91 3.13 -2.06
CA VAL A 52 4.96 3.78 -2.97
C VAL A 52 5.39 5.20 -3.35
N GLY A 53 6.05 5.93 -2.45
CA GLY A 53 6.50 7.31 -2.65
C GLY A 53 5.39 8.36 -2.61
N MET A 54 5.70 9.60 -3.01
CA MET A 54 4.76 10.72 -3.06
C MET A 54 3.71 10.57 -4.18
N ARG A 55 2.44 10.85 -3.89
CA ARG A 55 1.33 10.67 -4.85
C ARG A 55 1.12 11.95 -5.64
N THR A 56 1.67 12.03 -6.85
CA THR A 56 1.57 13.22 -7.71
C THR A 56 0.95 12.90 -9.06
N THR A 57 0.35 13.92 -9.70
CA THR A 57 -0.18 13.80 -11.07
C THR A 57 0.91 13.44 -12.08
N GLN A 58 2.14 13.95 -11.89
CA GLN A 58 3.30 13.61 -12.72
C GLN A 58 3.67 12.12 -12.63
N ARG A 59 3.46 11.48 -11.49
CA ARG A 59 3.63 10.02 -11.32
C ARG A 59 2.39 9.21 -11.76
N GLY A 60 1.43 9.86 -12.40
CA GLY A 60 0.24 9.23 -12.97
C GLY A 60 -0.94 9.06 -12.01
N TYR A 61 -0.81 9.53 -10.75
CA TYR A 61 -1.93 9.53 -9.81
C TYR A 61 -2.98 10.56 -10.23
N ARG A 62 -4.25 10.25 -9.99
CA ARG A 62 -5.39 11.05 -10.41
C ARG A 62 -6.23 11.52 -9.21
N PRO A 63 -6.94 12.64 -9.34
CA PRO A 63 -7.96 13.02 -8.37
C PRO A 63 -9.04 11.94 -8.26
N ALA A 64 -9.32 11.53 -7.03
CA ALA A 64 -10.40 10.62 -6.67
C ALA A 64 -10.87 10.95 -5.25
N PRO A 65 -12.04 10.46 -4.81
CA PRO A 65 -12.50 10.66 -3.44
C PRO A 65 -11.47 10.20 -2.41
N ILE A 66 -11.23 11.04 -1.42
CA ILE A 66 -10.41 10.80 -0.23
C ILE A 66 -11.20 11.16 1.03
N ILE A 67 -10.76 10.67 2.19
CA ILE A 67 -11.32 11.01 3.49
C ILE A 67 -10.31 11.89 4.24
N VAL A 68 -10.74 13.09 4.67
CA VAL A 68 -9.94 14.02 5.48
C VAL A 68 -10.73 14.32 6.75
N LYS A 69 -10.20 13.97 7.92
CA LYS A 69 -10.88 14.11 9.22
C LYS A 69 -12.33 13.58 9.24
N GLY A 70 -12.61 12.55 8.46
CA GLY A 70 -13.94 11.96 8.36
C GLY A 70 -14.87 12.61 7.34
N GLU A 71 -14.39 13.53 6.52
CA GLU A 71 -15.17 14.14 5.43
C GLU A 71 -14.65 13.70 4.07
N TYR A 72 -15.57 13.47 3.12
CA TYR A 72 -15.21 13.11 1.76
C TYR A 72 -14.87 14.36 0.95
N THR A 73 -13.69 14.38 0.35
CA THR A 73 -13.26 15.43 -0.58
C THR A 73 -12.51 14.83 -1.76
N GLU A 74 -12.15 15.64 -2.75
CA GLU A 74 -11.27 15.20 -3.83
C GLU A 74 -9.79 15.42 -3.50
N GLY A 75 -9.00 14.39 -3.75
CA GLY A 75 -7.56 14.45 -3.59
C GLY A 75 -6.83 13.53 -4.55
N VAL A 76 -5.57 13.88 -4.83
CA VAL A 76 -4.70 13.05 -5.67
C VAL A 76 -4.37 11.77 -4.91
N GLY A 77 -4.62 10.61 -5.52
CA GLY A 77 -4.31 9.31 -4.92
C GLY A 77 -5.43 8.67 -4.11
N GLY A 78 -6.68 9.13 -4.24
CA GLY A 78 -7.84 8.41 -3.67
C GLY A 78 -7.89 6.94 -4.11
N GLY A 79 -8.10 6.05 -3.14
CA GLY A 79 -8.06 4.59 -3.31
C GLY A 79 -6.79 3.90 -2.77
N ILE A 80 -5.70 4.62 -2.50
CA ILE A 80 -4.42 4.01 -2.07
C ILE A 80 -4.52 3.37 -0.68
N CYS A 81 -5.34 3.91 0.22
CA CYS A 81 -5.59 3.29 1.54
C CYS A 81 -6.17 1.87 1.43
N GLN A 82 -6.86 1.54 0.33
CA GLN A 82 -7.31 0.17 0.08
C GLN A 82 -6.13 -0.76 -0.23
N THR A 83 -5.09 -0.27 -0.90
CA THR A 83 -3.87 -1.04 -1.16
C THR A 83 -3.12 -1.33 0.13
N SER A 84 -2.90 -0.31 0.97
CA SER A 84 -2.25 -0.49 2.27
C SER A 84 -3.07 -1.39 3.20
N SER A 85 -4.40 -1.27 3.21
CA SER A 85 -5.28 -2.14 4.01
C SER A 85 -5.25 -3.59 3.52
N THR A 86 -5.24 -3.83 2.20
CA THR A 86 -5.12 -5.20 1.65
C THR A 86 -3.79 -5.82 2.02
N LEU A 87 -2.70 -5.06 1.88
CA LEU A 87 -1.36 -5.49 2.31
C LEU A 87 -1.33 -5.79 3.82
N TYR A 88 -1.85 -4.88 4.65
CA TYR A 88 -1.90 -5.05 6.10
C TYR A 88 -2.56 -6.37 6.49
N ASN A 89 -3.73 -6.68 5.92
CA ASN A 89 -4.43 -7.91 6.28
C ASN A 89 -3.71 -9.17 5.82
N SER A 90 -3.03 -9.14 4.66
CA SER A 90 -2.19 -10.26 4.20
C SER A 90 -0.99 -10.48 5.14
N VAL A 91 -0.33 -9.39 5.55
CA VAL A 91 0.80 -9.37 6.48
C VAL A 91 0.41 -9.82 7.88
N ASP A 92 -0.73 -9.34 8.40
CA ASP A 92 -1.29 -9.74 9.69
C ASP A 92 -1.62 -11.25 9.70
N ARG A 93 -2.26 -11.73 8.64
CA ARG A 93 -2.58 -13.14 8.43
C ARG A 93 -1.32 -14.03 8.35
N ALA A 94 -0.24 -13.53 7.76
CA ALA A 94 1.08 -14.19 7.76
C ALA A 94 1.81 -14.14 9.12
N GLY A 95 1.25 -13.46 10.13
CA GLY A 95 1.82 -13.40 11.47
C GLY A 95 3.01 -12.46 11.60
N LEU A 96 3.24 -11.57 10.64
CA LEU A 96 4.34 -10.59 10.67
C LEU A 96 4.12 -9.51 11.73
N ARG A 97 5.22 -8.91 12.22
CA ARG A 97 5.18 -7.91 13.29
C ARG A 97 4.79 -6.55 12.70
N ILE A 98 3.63 -6.05 13.10
CA ILE A 98 3.17 -4.72 12.73
C ILE A 98 3.88 -3.69 13.62
N LEU A 99 4.57 -2.73 13.01
CA LEU A 99 5.29 -1.67 13.73
C LEU A 99 4.48 -0.36 13.75
N GLN A 100 3.79 -0.05 12.67
CA GLN A 100 2.96 1.15 12.56
C GLN A 100 1.70 0.84 11.76
N ARG A 101 0.55 1.18 12.34
CA ARG A 101 -0.77 1.10 11.69
C ARG A 101 -1.68 2.15 12.31
N VAL A 102 -2.32 2.94 11.46
CA VAL A 102 -3.33 3.92 11.87
C VAL A 102 -4.65 3.56 11.21
N SER A 103 -5.74 3.51 11.97
CA SER A 103 -7.10 3.36 11.41
C SER A 103 -7.63 4.72 10.95
N HIS A 104 -8.50 4.72 9.95
CA HIS A 104 -9.29 5.86 9.53
C HIS A 104 -10.21 6.28 10.69
N SER A 105 -10.57 7.55 10.71
CA SER A 105 -11.58 8.07 11.65
C SER A 105 -13.00 7.59 11.34
N ARG A 106 -13.21 6.99 10.15
CA ARG A 106 -14.48 6.43 9.69
C ARG A 106 -14.30 5.02 9.16
N GLU A 107 -15.34 4.21 9.28
CA GLU A 107 -15.36 2.89 8.69
C GLU A 107 -15.26 2.97 7.17
N VAL A 108 -14.43 2.10 6.62
CA VAL A 108 -14.24 1.92 5.18
C VAL A 108 -14.95 0.64 4.74
N THR A 109 -15.50 0.61 3.54
CA THR A 109 -16.37 -0.49 3.11
C THR A 109 -15.63 -1.70 2.51
N TYR A 110 -14.33 -1.55 2.21
CA TYR A 110 -13.54 -2.57 1.53
C TYR A 110 -12.82 -3.57 2.47
N VAL A 111 -12.84 -3.32 3.79
CA VAL A 111 -12.32 -4.22 4.84
C VAL A 111 -13.21 -4.15 6.09
N PRO A 112 -13.23 -5.19 6.94
CA PRO A 112 -13.97 -5.15 8.20
C PRO A 112 -13.48 -4.07 9.18
N ALA A 113 -14.30 -3.74 10.17
CA ALA A 113 -13.93 -2.78 11.21
C ALA A 113 -12.61 -3.17 11.90
N GLY A 114 -11.73 -2.18 12.10
CA GLY A 114 -10.40 -2.38 12.67
C GLY A 114 -9.40 -3.10 11.76
N LYS A 115 -9.76 -3.36 10.50
CA LYS A 115 -8.89 -4.03 9.52
C LYS A 115 -8.37 -3.12 8.41
N ASP A 116 -8.40 -1.83 8.64
CA ASP A 116 -7.89 -0.82 7.74
C ASP A 116 -6.49 -0.33 8.12
N ALA A 117 -5.78 0.26 7.16
CA ALA A 117 -4.47 0.88 7.36
C ALA A 117 -4.38 2.17 6.54
N THR A 118 -4.55 3.31 7.22
CA THR A 118 -4.48 4.65 6.63
C THR A 118 -3.03 4.99 6.27
N VAL A 119 -2.84 5.56 5.09
CA VAL A 119 -1.55 6.08 4.64
C VAL A 119 -1.70 7.46 4.00
N SER A 120 -0.78 8.35 4.31
CA SER A 120 -0.61 9.64 3.62
C SER A 120 0.87 9.93 3.46
N TRP A 121 1.28 10.50 2.33
CA TRP A 121 2.68 10.89 2.16
C TRP A 121 3.06 11.94 3.23
N GLY A 122 4.22 11.80 3.86
CA GLY A 122 4.62 12.63 5.01
C GLY A 122 3.76 12.48 6.27
N GLY A 123 2.68 11.69 6.25
CA GLY A 123 1.78 11.49 7.39
C GLY A 123 1.79 10.03 7.89
N PRO A 124 0.61 9.47 8.21
CA PRO A 124 0.49 8.06 8.58
C PRO A 124 1.14 7.12 7.57
N ASP A 125 1.84 6.12 8.08
CA ASP A 125 2.45 5.05 7.29
C ASP A 125 2.00 3.69 7.81
N PHE A 126 2.07 2.69 6.93
CA PHE A 126 1.92 1.29 7.31
C PHE A 126 3.30 0.62 7.26
N ARG A 127 3.77 0.15 8.43
CA ARG A 127 5.08 -0.47 8.59
C ARG A 127 4.97 -1.82 9.27
N PHE A 128 5.72 -2.79 8.77
CA PHE A 128 5.87 -4.10 9.40
C PHE A 128 7.32 -4.58 9.29
N GLN A 129 7.71 -5.45 10.20
CA GLN A 129 9.01 -6.10 10.22
C GLN A 129 8.84 -7.57 9.80
N ASN A 130 9.78 -8.08 9.01
CA ASN A 130 9.92 -9.51 8.79
C ASN A 130 10.75 -10.13 9.92
N GLN A 131 10.11 -10.58 10.99
CA GLN A 131 10.78 -11.25 12.12
C GLN A 131 10.96 -12.77 11.92
N LEU A 132 10.68 -13.29 10.72
CA LEU A 132 10.74 -14.72 10.43
C LEU A 132 12.17 -15.15 10.07
N ASN A 133 12.43 -16.47 10.09
CA ASN A 133 13.75 -17.07 9.86
C ASN A 133 14.16 -17.16 8.36
N GLY A 134 13.77 -16.18 7.55
CA GLY A 134 14.08 -16.13 6.13
C GLY A 134 13.41 -14.97 5.40
N PRO A 135 13.83 -14.69 4.15
CA PRO A 135 13.23 -13.62 3.36
C PRO A 135 11.78 -13.96 2.99
N ILE A 136 10.95 -12.93 2.90
CA ILE A 136 9.60 -13.03 2.36
C ILE A 136 9.48 -12.26 1.06
N LEU A 137 8.52 -12.67 0.23
CA LEU A 137 8.15 -11.99 -1.01
C LEU A 137 6.69 -11.54 -0.91
N VAL A 138 6.46 -10.24 -1.07
CA VAL A 138 5.14 -9.67 -1.30
C VAL A 138 4.89 -9.64 -2.80
N THR A 139 3.76 -10.20 -3.23
CA THR A 139 3.25 -10.02 -4.60
C THR A 139 1.87 -9.40 -4.52
N ALA A 140 1.54 -8.55 -5.48
CA ALA A 140 0.31 -7.79 -5.47
C ALA A 140 -0.24 -7.58 -6.89
N GLN A 141 -1.54 -7.76 -7.05
CA GLN A 141 -2.19 -7.57 -8.34
C GLN A 141 -3.54 -6.87 -8.18
N ALA A 142 -3.77 -5.85 -9.01
CA ALA A 142 -5.05 -5.17 -9.15
C ALA A 142 -5.59 -5.41 -10.56
N LYS A 143 -6.66 -6.20 -10.68
CA LYS A 143 -7.27 -6.53 -11.98
C LYS A 143 -8.74 -6.88 -11.81
N ASN A 144 -9.59 -6.49 -12.76
CA ASN A 144 -11.00 -6.86 -12.83
C ASN A 144 -11.78 -6.57 -11.51
N GLY A 145 -11.53 -5.41 -10.89
CA GLY A 145 -12.20 -5.03 -9.63
C GLY A 145 -11.71 -5.78 -8.39
N LEU A 146 -10.63 -6.58 -8.51
CA LEU A 146 -10.01 -7.29 -7.40
C LEU A 146 -8.60 -6.76 -7.15
N LEU A 147 -8.29 -6.52 -5.89
CA LEU A 147 -6.97 -6.22 -5.39
C LEU A 147 -6.53 -7.35 -4.45
N GLU A 148 -5.56 -8.13 -4.90
CA GLU A 148 -5.02 -9.29 -4.18
C GLU A 148 -3.57 -9.01 -3.76
N VAL A 149 -3.25 -9.34 -2.51
CA VAL A 149 -1.88 -9.31 -1.98
C VAL A 149 -1.56 -10.66 -1.36
N LYS A 150 -0.44 -11.25 -1.77
CA LYS A 150 0.09 -12.51 -1.24
C LYS A 150 1.44 -12.31 -0.60
N VAL A 151 1.69 -13.06 0.47
CA VAL A 151 3.00 -13.16 1.12
C VAL A 151 3.50 -14.59 0.92
N TYR A 152 4.71 -14.71 0.38
CA TYR A 152 5.42 -15.96 0.20
C TYR A 152 6.71 -16.01 1.03
N GLY A 153 7.20 -17.22 1.28
CA GLY A 153 8.53 -17.47 1.81
C GLY A 153 9.07 -18.83 1.33
N PRO A 154 10.35 -19.12 1.63
CA PRO A 154 10.93 -20.43 1.33
C PRO A 154 10.20 -21.55 2.06
N GLN A 155 10.33 -22.79 1.56
CA GLN A 155 9.61 -23.94 2.12
C GLN A 155 9.85 -24.13 3.63
N GLU A 156 11.08 -23.86 4.10
CA GLU A 156 11.53 -24.02 5.48
C GLU A 156 11.13 -22.86 6.41
N ILE A 157 10.41 -21.85 5.90
CA ILE A 157 10.02 -20.71 6.73
C ILE A 157 9.03 -21.14 7.82
N ARG A 158 9.36 -20.71 9.05
CA ARG A 158 8.58 -20.92 10.25
C ARG A 158 7.79 -19.66 10.55
N TYR A 159 6.47 -19.82 10.65
CA TYR A 159 5.55 -18.72 10.90
C TYR A 159 4.31 -19.24 11.62
N THR A 160 3.61 -18.34 12.30
CA THR A 160 2.34 -18.65 12.98
C THR A 160 1.25 -17.82 12.32
N PRO A 161 0.38 -18.43 11.48
CA PRO A 161 -0.69 -17.70 10.83
C PRO A 161 -1.68 -17.15 11.86
N ARG A 162 -2.23 -15.97 11.60
CA ARG A 162 -3.29 -15.38 12.42
C ARG A 162 -4.62 -15.49 11.70
N ARG A 163 -5.70 -15.63 12.48
CA ARG A 163 -7.05 -15.52 11.95
C ARG A 163 -7.38 -14.05 11.71
N THR A 164 -7.57 -13.68 10.45
CA THR A 164 -7.98 -12.33 10.04
C THR A 164 -9.36 -12.43 9.39
N PRO A 165 -10.35 -11.60 9.81
CA PRO A 165 -11.67 -11.55 9.20
C PRO A 165 -11.61 -11.39 7.68
N GLU A 166 -12.48 -12.11 6.98
CA GLU A 166 -12.57 -12.00 5.52
C GLU A 166 -13.14 -10.64 5.11
N PRO A 167 -12.71 -10.10 3.96
CA PRO A 167 -13.26 -8.87 3.44
C PRO A 167 -14.72 -9.05 3.02
N PRO A 168 -15.50 -7.96 2.94
CA PRO A 168 -16.86 -8.01 2.41
C PRO A 168 -16.92 -8.68 1.03
N GLN A 169 -17.87 -9.60 0.84
CA GLN A 169 -17.98 -10.38 -0.40
C GLN A 169 -18.68 -9.65 -1.53
N LYS A 170 -19.60 -8.74 -1.19
CA LYS A 170 -20.19 -7.84 -2.18
C LYS A 170 -19.10 -6.89 -2.65
N GLU A 171 -19.19 -6.46 -3.91
CA GLU A 171 -18.50 -5.22 -4.26
C GLU A 171 -18.87 -4.18 -3.20
N PRO A 172 -17.93 -3.34 -2.74
CA PRO A 172 -18.36 -2.20 -1.96
C PRO A 172 -19.45 -1.54 -2.80
N GLU A 173 -20.70 -1.57 -2.32
CA GLU A 173 -21.69 -0.56 -2.70
C GLU A 173 -20.85 0.69 -2.67
N THR A 174 -20.68 1.31 -3.85
CA THR A 174 -19.78 2.47 -4.04
C THR A 174 -19.77 3.17 -2.72
N GLU A 175 -18.62 3.22 -1.99
CA GLU A 175 -18.53 3.97 -0.72
C GLU A 175 -19.49 5.13 -0.93
N ASN A 176 -20.54 5.28 -0.10
CA ASN A 176 -21.60 6.27 -0.32
C ASN A 176 -20.96 7.66 -0.20
N VAL A 177 -20.11 7.94 -1.18
CA VAL A 177 -19.33 9.10 -1.47
C VAL A 177 -20.40 9.91 -2.15
N PRO A 178 -20.86 10.97 -1.49
CA PRO A 178 -21.83 11.86 -2.10
C PRO A 178 -21.34 12.24 -3.49
N GLU A 179 -22.28 12.41 -4.42
CA GLU A 179 -21.94 12.99 -5.72
C GLU A 179 -21.13 14.27 -5.50
N PRO A 180 -20.22 14.66 -6.40
CA PRO A 180 -19.38 15.85 -6.19
C PRO A 180 -20.17 17.10 -5.76
N GLU A 181 -21.40 17.23 -6.27
CA GLU A 181 -22.35 18.32 -5.97
C GLU A 181 -22.99 18.23 -4.57
N GLU A 182 -23.01 17.04 -3.97
CA GLU A 182 -23.59 16.74 -2.66
C GLU A 182 -22.53 16.70 -1.53
N ARG A 183 -21.24 16.77 -1.88
CA ARG A 183 -20.17 16.78 -0.88
C ARG A 183 -20.19 18.11 -0.13
N GLN A 184 -20.29 18.02 1.20
CA GLN A 184 -20.12 19.21 2.04
C GLN A 184 -18.68 19.74 1.87
N PRO A 185 -18.49 21.07 1.86
CA PRO A 185 -17.15 21.63 1.95
C PRO A 185 -16.48 21.11 3.22
N LEU A 186 -15.16 20.92 3.16
CA LEU A 186 -14.39 20.53 4.34
C LEU A 186 -14.65 21.55 5.46
N ASN A 187 -14.88 21.08 6.68
CA ASN A 187 -14.95 21.96 7.84
C ASN A 187 -13.60 22.66 8.09
N GLU A 188 -13.59 23.74 8.88
CA GLU A 188 -12.38 24.54 9.13
C GLU A 188 -11.21 23.69 9.65
N GLU A 189 -11.51 22.71 10.51
CA GLU A 189 -10.51 21.82 11.11
C GLU A 189 -9.85 20.89 10.05
N ALA A 190 -10.64 20.44 9.08
CA ALA A 190 -10.22 19.57 7.99
C ALA A 190 -9.50 20.37 6.89
N GLU A 191 -9.96 21.58 6.60
CA GLU A 191 -9.28 22.55 5.74
C GLU A 191 -7.90 22.92 6.30
N GLU A 192 -7.82 23.22 7.59
CA GLU A 192 -6.55 23.54 8.25
C GLU A 192 -5.59 22.35 8.20
N PHE A 193 -6.07 21.15 8.53
CA PHE A 193 -5.28 19.93 8.42
C PHE A 193 -4.80 19.63 7.00
N ARG A 194 -5.63 19.90 5.99
CA ARG A 194 -5.27 19.75 4.58
C ARG A 194 -4.19 20.74 4.14
N LYS A 195 -4.22 21.96 4.68
CA LYS A 195 -3.26 23.03 4.38
C LYS A 195 -1.95 22.89 5.15
N GLN A 196 -1.93 22.11 6.22
CA GLN A 196 -0.70 21.84 6.95
C GLN A 196 0.32 21.18 6.01
N PRO A 197 1.58 21.64 6.03
CA PRO A 197 2.65 20.92 5.38
C PRO A 197 2.63 19.48 5.88
N LEU A 198 2.64 18.52 4.96
CA LEU A 198 2.80 17.13 5.34
C LEU A 198 4.07 17.06 6.23
N PRO A 199 4.01 16.40 7.39
CA PRO A 199 5.18 16.27 8.23
C PRO A 199 6.35 15.81 7.37
N LEU A 200 7.50 16.47 7.52
CA LEU A 200 8.69 16.02 6.82
C LEU A 200 8.90 14.54 7.17
N PRO A 201 9.22 13.67 6.20
CA PRO A 201 9.58 12.31 6.51
C PRO A 201 10.68 12.38 7.58
N ASP A 202 10.49 11.62 8.67
CA ASP A 202 11.39 11.65 9.82
C ASP A 202 12.85 11.63 9.35
N ALA A 203 13.62 12.64 9.75
CA ALA A 203 15.00 12.87 9.33
C ALA A 203 15.96 11.76 9.80
N SER A 204 15.46 10.77 10.55
CA SER A 204 16.12 9.48 10.74
C SER A 204 16.27 8.64 9.46
N PHE A 205 15.85 9.17 8.31
CA PHE A 205 15.96 8.53 7.00
C PHE A 205 16.56 9.45 5.92
N THR A 206 17.76 9.97 6.17
CA THR A 206 18.68 10.33 5.08
C THR A 206 19.31 9.03 4.56
N GLY A 207 18.66 8.40 3.59
CA GLY A 207 19.36 7.49 2.68
C GLY A 207 20.25 8.31 1.76
N GLU A 208 21.35 8.83 2.29
CA GLU A 208 22.51 9.16 1.46
C GLU A 208 23.17 7.82 1.11
N GLU A 209 22.80 7.26 -0.05
CA GLU A 209 23.64 6.40 -0.91
C GLU A 209 22.73 5.82 -2.01
N ASP A 210 22.74 6.48 -3.17
CA ASP A 210 22.93 5.87 -4.50
C ASP A 210 22.45 6.83 -5.59
N ASP A 211 23.23 7.91 -5.77
CA ASP A 211 23.34 8.62 -7.03
C ASP A 211 24.69 8.22 -7.66
N GLN A 212 24.81 6.95 -8.05
CA GLN A 212 25.84 6.46 -8.97
C GLN A 212 25.23 5.48 -9.96
N ILE A 213 24.38 6.01 -10.85
CA ILE A 213 24.23 5.42 -12.18
C ILE A 213 25.43 5.92 -12.99
N GLU A 214 26.61 5.32 -12.76
CA GLU A 214 27.66 5.37 -13.78
C GLU A 214 27.38 4.30 -14.84
N SER A 215 27.36 4.80 -16.07
CA SER A 215 27.20 4.09 -17.32
C SER A 215 28.13 2.88 -17.45
N PHE A 216 27.57 1.68 -17.40
CA PHE A 216 28.21 0.49 -17.96
C PHE A 216 28.12 0.54 -19.49
N VAL A 217 29.17 1.03 -20.13
CA VAL A 217 29.45 0.79 -21.56
C VAL A 217 30.15 -0.57 -21.65
N PRO A 218 29.65 -1.56 -22.41
CA PRO A 218 30.37 -2.80 -22.62
C PRO A 218 31.60 -2.51 -23.48
N GLN A 219 32.78 -2.92 -23.02
CA GLN A 219 33.96 -2.98 -23.89
C GLN A 219 33.80 -4.16 -24.85
N GLU A 220 33.74 -3.86 -26.15
CA GLU A 220 33.94 -4.86 -27.20
C GLU A 220 35.39 -5.35 -27.14
N GLY A 221 35.54 -6.66 -26.98
CA GLY A 221 36.83 -7.34 -27.03
C GLY A 221 37.34 -7.48 -28.47
N ASN A 222 38.65 -7.37 -28.61
CA ASN A 222 39.42 -7.65 -29.82
C ASN A 222 39.10 -9.02 -30.45
N GLN A 223 38.85 -8.99 -31.76
CA GLN A 223 39.36 -9.92 -32.78
C GLN A 223 39.89 -8.96 -33.88
N GLU A 224 41.10 -8.98 -34.42
CA GLU A 224 42.20 -9.94 -34.59
C GLU A 224 43.54 -9.19 -34.49
#